data_AF-A0A7K2Z326-F1
#
_entry.id   AF-A0A7K2Z326-F1
#
_cell.length_a   1.000
_cell.length_b   1.000
_cell.length_c   1.000
_cell.angle_alpha   90.00
_cell.angle_beta   90.00
_cell.angle_gamma   90.00
#
_symmetry.space_group_name_H-M   'P 1'
#
loop_
_entity.id
_entity.type
_entity.pdbx_description
1 polymer ?
#
loop_
_entity_poly.entity_id
_entity_poly.type
_entity_poly.pdbx_seq_one_letter_code
_entity_poly.pdbx_strand_id
1 'polypeptide(L)'
;PSPDPDDRPGPDLVLHLQARLRLELARARPEDAVRTARAAYAVHRELTDRTEVFYPARSSYLIAWALLEAGRPDEAERILVEGRDALLCAPVPALVVWFGWVHGRIALERGHLRQAATLFGEARAQAHVQGHRFAEQRALAGLVLARAQAGHAGAEADEVARTLADDGSALCGWDTSRA
;
A
#
# COMPACT_ATOMS: atom_id res chain seq x y z
N PRO A 1 -9.18 39.80 7.11
CA PRO A 1 -7.88 39.15 7.35
C PRO A 1 -7.59 38.12 6.25
N SER A 2 -6.64 38.40 5.37
CA SER A 2 -6.11 37.38 4.46
C SER A 2 -5.34 36.35 5.30
N PRO A 3 -5.51 35.03 5.06
CA PRO A 3 -4.77 34.01 5.79
C PRO A 3 -3.26 34.19 5.58
N ASP A 4 -2.50 34.02 6.65
CA ASP A 4 -1.04 34.12 6.66
C ASP A 4 -0.45 33.06 5.71
N PRO A 5 0.47 33.39 4.78
CA PRO A 5 1.11 32.39 3.92
C PRO A 5 1.79 31.24 4.70
N ASP A 6 2.17 31.44 5.95
CA ASP A 6 2.74 30.42 6.85
C ASP A 6 1.70 29.46 7.47
N ASP A 7 0.40 29.74 7.36
CA ASP A 7 -0.68 28.83 7.82
C ASP A 7 -1.02 27.75 6.78
N ARG A 8 -0.36 27.75 5.61
CA ARG A 8 -0.62 26.74 4.59
C ARG A 8 0.05 25.42 4.98
N PRO A 9 -0.67 24.30 4.91
CA PRO A 9 -0.12 23.02 5.30
C PRO A 9 1.10 22.68 4.42
N GLY A 10 2.19 22.25 5.06
CA GLY A 10 3.42 21.86 4.39
C GLY A 10 3.52 20.36 4.09
N PRO A 11 4.61 19.93 3.41
CA PRO A 11 4.91 18.52 3.15
C PRO A 11 4.99 17.66 4.43
N ASP A 12 5.45 18.25 5.52
CA ASP A 12 5.55 17.66 6.85
C ASP A 12 4.19 17.14 7.38
N LEU A 13 3.11 17.90 7.16
CA LEU A 13 1.77 17.47 7.54
C LEU A 13 1.33 16.24 6.76
N VAL A 14 1.63 16.17 5.46
CA VAL A 14 1.32 14.99 4.63
C VAL A 14 2.06 13.76 5.17
N LEU A 15 3.36 13.89 5.46
CA LEU A 15 4.16 12.80 6.02
C LEU A 15 3.64 12.37 7.40
N HIS A 16 3.29 13.33 8.25
CA HIS A 16 2.70 13.07 9.57
C HIS A 16 1.39 12.28 9.45
N LEU A 17 0.47 12.73 8.59
CA LEU A 17 -0.80 12.03 8.37
C LEU A 17 -0.59 10.64 7.78
N GLN A 18 0.35 10.47 6.85
CA GLN A 18 0.69 9.15 6.30
C GLN A 18 1.33 8.21 7.34
N ALA A 19 2.08 8.74 8.31
CA ALA A 19 2.62 7.95 9.42
C ALA A 19 1.52 7.58 10.43
N ARG A 20 0.67 8.54 10.79
CA ARG A 20 -0.50 8.34 11.67
C ARG A 20 -1.46 7.28 11.11
N LEU A 21 -1.74 7.33 9.81
CA LEU A 21 -2.51 6.32 9.09
C LEU A 21 -1.97 4.91 9.37
N ARG A 22 -0.66 4.71 9.22
CA ARG A 22 -0.04 3.39 9.45
C ARG A 22 -0.19 2.93 10.89
N LEU A 23 -0.10 3.84 11.86
CA LEU A 23 -0.33 3.53 13.28
C LEU A 23 -1.79 3.20 13.59
N GLU A 24 -2.74 3.85 12.93
CA GLU A 24 -4.18 3.56 13.06
C GLU A 24 -4.51 2.18 12.53
N LEU A 25 -3.98 1.81 11.36
CA LEU A 25 -4.11 0.46 10.82
C LEU A 25 -3.44 -0.58 11.73
N ALA A 26 -2.25 -0.29 12.27
CA ALA A 26 -1.55 -1.15 13.22
C ALA A 26 -2.35 -1.48 14.47
N ARG A 27 -3.16 -0.52 14.91
CA ARG A 27 -4.00 -0.61 16.11
C ARG A 27 -5.42 -1.07 15.81
N ALA A 28 -5.66 -1.63 14.62
CA ALA A 28 -6.97 -2.08 14.16
C ALA A 28 -8.06 -0.98 14.27
N ARG A 29 -7.71 0.27 13.89
CA ARG A 29 -8.64 1.40 13.79
C ARG A 29 -8.83 1.83 12.33
N PRO A 30 -9.45 0.98 11.49
CA PRO A 30 -9.49 1.20 10.05
C PRO A 30 -10.33 2.43 9.65
N GLU A 31 -11.39 2.75 10.38
CA GLU A 31 -12.18 3.96 10.08
C GLU A 31 -11.43 5.26 10.39
N ASP A 32 -10.62 5.27 11.45
CA ASP A 32 -9.73 6.40 11.74
C ASP A 32 -8.72 6.56 10.61
N ALA A 33 -8.13 5.44 10.19
CA ALA A 33 -7.21 5.38 9.07
C ALA A 33 -7.83 5.90 7.76
N VAL A 34 -9.07 5.55 7.43
CA VAL A 34 -9.75 6.09 6.24
C VAL A 34 -9.86 7.61 6.31
N ARG A 35 -10.25 8.17 7.47
CA ARG A 35 -10.33 9.63 7.65
C ARG A 35 -8.96 10.29 7.52
N THR A 36 -7.94 9.74 8.16
CA THR A 36 -6.56 10.24 8.08
C THR A 36 -5.99 10.17 6.66
N ALA A 37 -6.23 9.07 5.93
CA ALA A 37 -5.77 8.91 4.56
C ALA A 37 -6.42 9.92 3.60
N ARG A 38 -7.73 10.18 3.76
CA ARG A 38 -8.43 11.21 2.97
C ARG A 38 -7.93 12.62 3.29
N ALA A 39 -7.67 12.92 4.57
CA ALA A 39 -7.07 14.18 4.97
C ALA A 39 -5.67 14.35 4.36
N ALA A 40 -4.83 13.30 4.40
CA ALA A 40 -3.51 13.33 3.79
C ALA A 40 -3.57 13.62 2.28
N TYR A 41 -4.52 13.00 1.57
CA TYR A 41 -4.72 13.26 0.14
C TYR A 41 -5.18 14.69 -0.14
N ALA A 42 -6.14 15.22 0.63
CA ALA A 42 -6.63 16.59 0.47
C ALA A 42 -5.49 17.60 0.64
N VAL A 43 -4.75 17.49 1.75
CA VAL A 43 -3.58 18.34 2.02
C VAL A 43 -2.54 18.22 0.90
N HIS A 44 -2.20 16.99 0.48
CA HIS A 44 -1.20 16.77 -0.56
C HIS A 44 -1.59 17.39 -1.91
N ARG A 45 -2.88 17.43 -2.24
CA ARG A 45 -3.36 18.07 -3.48
C ARG A 45 -3.24 19.60 -3.45
N GLU A 46 -3.35 20.20 -2.27
CA GLU A 46 -3.26 21.66 -2.07
C GLU A 46 -1.81 22.17 -2.06
N LEU A 47 -0.83 21.27 -1.88
CA LEU A 47 0.59 21.64 -1.93
C LEU A 47 0.99 22.17 -3.31
N THR A 48 1.57 23.36 -3.31
CA THR A 48 2.15 24.02 -4.50
C THR A 48 3.57 23.52 -4.76
N ASP A 49 4.39 23.36 -3.71
CA ASP A 49 5.68 22.69 -3.75
C ASP A 49 5.54 21.24 -3.23
N ARG A 50 6.06 20.29 -3.99
CA ARG A 50 5.92 18.85 -3.76
C ARG A 50 7.26 18.12 -3.77
N THR A 51 8.36 18.86 -3.68
CA THR A 51 9.73 18.34 -3.71
C THR A 51 10.02 17.35 -2.59
N GLU A 52 9.32 17.42 -1.45
CA GLU A 52 9.49 16.47 -0.33
C GLU A 52 8.44 15.34 -0.31
N VAL A 53 7.29 15.56 -0.96
CA VAL A 53 6.20 14.59 -1.05
C VAL A 53 5.79 14.40 -2.51
N PHE A 54 6.49 13.49 -3.16
CA PHE A 54 6.26 13.21 -4.57
C PHE A 54 4.93 12.50 -4.80
N TYR A 55 4.12 13.07 -5.69
CA TYR A 55 2.89 12.55 -6.30
C TYR A 55 1.70 12.24 -5.36
N PRO A 56 0.58 12.98 -5.48
CA PRO A 56 -0.66 12.68 -4.76
C PRO A 56 -1.21 11.27 -4.97
N ALA A 57 -0.86 10.60 -6.08
CA ALA A 57 -1.24 9.21 -6.36
C ALA A 57 -0.77 8.22 -5.28
N ARG A 58 0.30 8.54 -4.52
CA ARG A 58 0.71 7.77 -3.35
C ARG A 58 -0.43 7.63 -2.33
N SER A 59 -1.20 8.69 -2.12
CA SER A 59 -2.30 8.67 -1.16
C SER A 59 -3.47 7.81 -1.64
N SER A 60 -3.63 7.57 -2.94
CA SER A 60 -4.70 6.71 -3.46
C SER A 60 -4.54 5.26 -3.01
N TYR A 61 -3.35 4.64 -3.14
CA TYR A 61 -3.18 3.26 -2.64
C TYR A 61 -3.31 3.19 -1.11
N LEU A 62 -2.91 4.25 -0.39
CA LEU A 62 -3.03 4.33 1.06
C LEU A 62 -4.50 4.41 1.51
N ILE A 63 -5.32 5.19 0.81
CA ILE A 63 -6.77 5.24 1.01
C ILE A 63 -7.39 3.87 0.67
N ALA A 64 -7.01 3.26 -0.46
CA ALA A 64 -7.50 1.95 -0.86
C ALA A 64 -7.16 0.87 0.19
N TRP A 65 -5.94 0.88 0.74
CA TRP A 65 -5.56 -0.01 1.83
C TRP A 65 -6.43 0.22 3.08
N ALA A 66 -6.62 1.47 3.51
CA ALA A 66 -7.45 1.76 4.67
C ALA A 66 -8.91 1.34 4.48
N LEU A 67 -9.46 1.55 3.27
CA LEU A 67 -10.81 1.10 2.91
C LEU A 67 -10.93 -0.43 2.92
N LEU A 68 -9.91 -1.13 2.44
CA LEU A 68 -9.88 -2.60 2.50
C LEU A 68 -9.91 -3.09 3.95
N GLU A 69 -9.07 -2.54 4.83
CA GLU A 69 -9.06 -2.90 6.26
C GLU A 69 -10.36 -2.50 6.99
N ALA A 70 -11.10 -1.54 6.45
CA ALA A 70 -12.43 -1.16 6.94
C ALA A 70 -13.56 -2.08 6.41
N GLY A 71 -13.24 -3.12 5.63
CA GLY A 71 -14.24 -4.01 5.05
C GLY A 71 -15.01 -3.38 3.89
N ARG A 72 -14.42 -2.42 3.17
CA ARG A 72 -15.04 -1.67 2.06
C ARG A 72 -14.32 -1.95 0.73
N PRO A 73 -14.24 -3.21 0.26
CA PRO A 73 -13.44 -3.60 -0.91
C PRO A 73 -13.90 -2.92 -2.21
N ASP A 74 -15.20 -2.65 -2.38
CA ASP A 74 -15.73 -1.96 -3.56
C ASP A 74 -15.24 -0.51 -3.66
N GLU A 75 -15.14 0.16 -2.51
CA GLU A 75 -14.58 1.52 -2.48
C GLU A 75 -13.06 1.51 -2.64
N ALA A 76 -12.39 0.54 -2.02
CA ALA A 76 -10.95 0.36 -2.14
C ALA A 76 -10.54 0.20 -3.61
N GLU A 77 -11.25 -0.65 -4.36
CA GLU A 77 -10.97 -0.89 -5.78
C GLU A 77 -11.20 0.34 -6.63
N ARG A 78 -12.32 1.07 -6.43
CA ARG A 78 -12.58 2.31 -7.18
C ARG A 78 -11.46 3.34 -6.99
N ILE A 79 -11.06 3.60 -5.75
CA ILE A 79 -9.97 4.53 -5.44
C ILE A 79 -8.63 4.05 -6.02
N LEU A 80 -8.38 2.74 -5.98
CA LEU A 80 -7.16 2.16 -6.55
C LEU A 80 -7.10 2.34 -8.07
N VAL A 81 -8.21 2.10 -8.78
CA VAL A 81 -8.31 2.30 -10.24
C VAL A 81 -8.09 3.77 -10.60
N GLU A 82 -8.77 4.70 -9.93
CA GLU A 82 -8.59 6.14 -10.14
C GLU A 82 -7.13 6.58 -9.91
N GLY A 83 -6.50 6.07 -8.85
CA GLY A 83 -5.10 6.35 -8.54
C GLY A 83 -4.13 5.75 -9.57
N ARG A 84 -4.44 4.57 -10.12
CA ARG A 84 -3.62 3.90 -11.13
C ARG A 84 -3.70 4.65 -12.46
N ASP A 85 -4.88 5.10 -12.85
CA ASP A 85 -5.07 5.88 -14.08
C ASP A 85 -4.28 7.20 -14.01
N ALA A 86 -4.25 7.85 -12.84
CA ALA A 86 -3.40 9.01 -12.59
C ALA A 86 -1.90 8.68 -12.66
N LEU A 87 -1.49 7.49 -12.19
CA LEU A 87 -0.10 7.02 -12.25
C LEU A 87 0.34 6.73 -13.69
N LEU A 88 -0.55 6.29 -14.58
CA LEU A 88 -0.22 6.05 -16.00
C LEU A 88 0.17 7.35 -16.72
N CYS A 89 -0.40 8.49 -16.33
CA CYS A 89 -0.04 9.79 -16.89
C CYS A 89 1.34 10.28 -16.43
N ALA A 90 1.84 9.81 -15.28
CA ALA A 90 3.15 10.17 -14.74
C ALA A 90 3.72 9.00 -13.90
N PRO A 91 4.33 7.99 -14.54
CA PRO A 91 4.72 6.76 -13.86
C PRO A 91 5.81 7.01 -12.81
N VAL A 92 5.57 6.50 -11.60
CA VAL A 92 6.54 6.47 -10.51
C VAL A 92 6.84 5.01 -10.20
N PRO A 93 8.00 4.47 -10.61
CA PRO A 93 8.31 3.04 -10.46
C PRO A 93 8.14 2.53 -9.03
N ALA A 94 8.48 3.36 -8.04
CA ALA A 94 8.31 3.03 -6.62
C ALA A 94 6.84 2.85 -6.20
N LEU A 95 5.88 3.51 -6.85
CA LEU A 95 4.45 3.41 -6.54
C LEU A 95 3.80 2.22 -7.24
N VAL A 96 4.28 1.81 -8.42
CA VAL A 96 3.73 0.68 -9.19
C VAL A 96 3.64 -0.59 -8.34
N VAL A 97 4.69 -0.86 -7.54
CA VAL A 97 4.74 -2.00 -6.62
C VAL A 97 3.58 -1.96 -5.60
N TRP A 98 3.35 -0.81 -4.98
CA TRP A 98 2.34 -0.66 -3.92
C TRP A 98 0.91 -0.72 -4.45
N PHE A 99 0.68 -0.20 -5.66
CA PHE A 99 -0.61 -0.37 -6.34
C PHE A 99 -0.88 -1.85 -6.66
N GLY A 100 0.10 -2.58 -7.20
CA GLY A 100 -0.02 -4.01 -7.45
C GLY A 100 -0.28 -4.81 -6.17
N TRP A 101 0.43 -4.49 -5.08
CA TRP A 101 0.24 -5.12 -3.77
C TRP A 101 -1.16 -4.90 -3.21
N VAL A 102 -1.68 -3.66 -3.17
CA VAL A 102 -3.06 -3.40 -2.70
C VAL A 102 -4.08 -4.07 -3.60
N HIS A 103 -3.86 -4.09 -4.92
CA HIS A 103 -4.75 -4.77 -5.85
C HIS A 103 -4.83 -6.27 -5.55
N GLY A 104 -3.68 -6.90 -5.30
CA GLY A 104 -3.59 -8.31 -4.92
C GLY A 104 -4.40 -8.61 -3.65
N ARG A 105 -4.30 -7.75 -2.63
CA ARG A 105 -5.06 -7.90 -1.38
C ARG A 105 -6.56 -7.74 -1.57
N ILE A 106 -6.98 -6.79 -2.42
CA ILE A 106 -8.39 -6.64 -2.81
C ILE A 106 -8.89 -7.92 -3.51
N ALA A 107 -8.10 -8.48 -4.42
CA ALA A 107 -8.45 -9.73 -5.10
C ALA A 107 -8.51 -10.92 -4.13
N LEU A 108 -7.62 -10.99 -3.13
CA LEU A 108 -7.68 -11.99 -2.06
C LEU A 108 -8.98 -11.90 -1.26
N GLU A 109 -9.33 -10.71 -0.80
CA GLU A 109 -10.53 -10.49 0.00
C GLU A 109 -11.81 -10.92 -0.75
N ARG A 110 -11.78 -10.82 -2.09
CA ARG A 110 -12.88 -11.27 -2.96
C ARG A 110 -12.83 -12.75 -3.33
N GLY A 111 -11.85 -13.51 -2.85
CA GLY A 111 -11.67 -14.92 -3.19
C GLY A 111 -11.17 -15.14 -4.63
N HIS A 112 -10.67 -14.11 -5.32
CA HIS A 112 -10.08 -14.22 -6.66
C HIS A 112 -8.62 -14.68 -6.58
N LEU A 113 -8.39 -15.85 -6.01
CA LEU A 113 -7.06 -16.31 -5.57
C LEU A 113 -6.01 -16.36 -6.69
N ARG A 114 -6.41 -16.81 -7.90
CA ARG A 114 -5.52 -16.83 -9.07
C ARG A 114 -5.10 -15.42 -9.48
N GLN A 115 -6.05 -14.49 -9.52
CA GLN A 115 -5.79 -13.10 -9.87
C GLN A 115 -4.88 -12.44 -8.82
N ALA A 116 -5.15 -12.68 -7.54
CA ALA A 116 -4.29 -12.22 -6.46
C ALA A 116 -2.85 -12.70 -6.60
N ALA A 117 -2.65 -14.01 -6.86
CA ALA A 117 -1.32 -14.57 -7.08
C ALA A 117 -0.59 -13.92 -8.26
N THR A 118 -1.28 -13.67 -9.38
CA THR A 118 -0.69 -12.92 -10.51
C THR A 118 -0.27 -11.51 -10.09
N LEU A 119 -1.15 -10.76 -9.43
CA LEU A 119 -0.90 -9.38 -9.01
C LEU A 119 0.27 -9.28 -8.02
N PHE A 120 0.36 -10.19 -7.05
CA PHE A 120 1.49 -10.24 -6.14
C PHE A 120 2.79 -10.67 -6.82
N GLY A 121 2.73 -11.61 -7.77
CA GLY A 121 3.88 -12.02 -8.57
C GLY A 121 4.46 -10.86 -9.38
N GLU A 122 3.60 -10.08 -10.04
CA GLU A 122 3.99 -8.87 -10.77
C GLU A 122 4.56 -7.80 -9.84
N ALA A 123 3.90 -7.53 -8.70
CA ALA A 123 4.39 -6.56 -7.72
C ALA A 123 5.77 -6.97 -7.16
N ARG A 124 5.98 -8.26 -6.88
CA ARG A 124 7.27 -8.81 -6.43
C ARG A 124 8.35 -8.63 -7.49
N ALA A 125 8.08 -9.02 -8.73
CA ALA A 125 9.03 -8.88 -9.83
C ALA A 125 9.43 -7.41 -10.05
N GLN A 126 8.46 -6.49 -9.98
CA GLN A 126 8.75 -5.06 -10.08
C GLN A 126 9.59 -4.56 -8.92
N ALA A 127 9.29 -4.98 -7.68
CA ALA A 127 10.07 -4.61 -6.50
C ALA A 127 11.52 -5.10 -6.60
N HIS A 128 11.72 -6.32 -7.09
CA HIS A 128 13.02 -6.93 -7.32
C HIS A 128 13.86 -6.10 -8.30
N VAL A 129 13.31 -5.77 -9.48
CA VAL A 129 14.00 -4.97 -10.50
C VAL A 129 14.39 -3.57 -9.97
N GLN A 130 13.62 -3.00 -9.06
CA GLN A 130 13.89 -1.70 -8.45
C GLN A 130 14.79 -1.80 -7.19
N GLY A 131 15.21 -2.99 -6.77
CA GLY A 131 16.00 -3.20 -5.55
C GLY A 131 15.23 -2.90 -4.26
N HIS A 132 13.90 -2.87 -4.29
CA HIS A 132 13.04 -2.56 -3.15
C HIS A 132 12.76 -3.81 -2.31
N ARG A 133 13.78 -4.32 -1.61
CA ARG A 133 13.71 -5.58 -0.83
C ARG A 133 12.51 -5.66 0.12
N PHE A 134 12.17 -4.56 0.79
CA PHE A 134 11.02 -4.49 1.69
C PHE A 134 9.68 -4.72 0.96
N ALA A 135 9.50 -4.09 -0.19
CA ALA A 135 8.27 -4.22 -0.97
C ALA A 135 8.19 -5.60 -1.66
N GLU A 136 9.34 -6.13 -2.09
CA GLU A 136 9.48 -7.48 -2.64
C GLU A 136 9.03 -8.54 -1.64
N GLN A 137 9.52 -8.45 -0.41
CA GLN A 137 9.17 -9.35 0.68
C GLN A 137 7.66 -9.32 0.99
N ARG A 138 7.02 -8.14 0.99
CA ARG A 138 5.57 -8.04 1.20
C ARG A 138 4.75 -8.63 0.06
N ALA A 139 5.17 -8.41 -1.17
CA ALA A 139 4.52 -9.02 -2.32
C ALA A 139 4.70 -10.55 -2.31
N LEU A 140 5.85 -11.06 -1.88
CA LEU A 140 6.08 -12.48 -1.66
C LEU A 140 5.12 -13.06 -0.59
N ALA A 141 4.92 -12.38 0.54
CA ALA A 141 3.99 -12.83 1.57
C ALA A 141 2.55 -12.98 1.03
N GLY A 142 2.05 -11.96 0.32
CA GLY A 142 0.72 -12.01 -0.30
C GLY A 142 0.60 -13.11 -1.37
N LEU A 143 1.67 -13.35 -2.16
CA LEU A 143 1.73 -14.46 -3.11
C LEU A 143 1.60 -15.83 -2.42
N VAL A 144 2.30 -16.02 -1.30
CA VAL A 144 2.21 -17.24 -0.49
C VAL A 144 0.81 -17.42 0.07
N LEU A 145 0.18 -16.37 0.62
CA LEU A 145 -1.20 -16.45 1.11
C LEU A 145 -2.18 -16.81 -0.01
N ALA A 146 -2.08 -16.18 -1.18
CA ALA A 146 -2.94 -16.48 -2.32
C ALA A 146 -2.86 -17.94 -2.76
N ARG A 147 -1.63 -18.47 -2.83
CA ARG A 147 -1.40 -19.87 -3.21
C ARG A 147 -1.84 -20.83 -2.13
N ALA A 148 -1.56 -20.54 -0.86
CA ALA A 148 -1.98 -21.37 0.27
C ALA A 148 -3.52 -21.48 0.34
N GLN A 149 -4.24 -20.36 0.20
CA GLN A 149 -5.70 -20.36 0.15
C GLN A 149 -6.25 -21.13 -1.07
N ALA A 150 -5.50 -21.18 -2.17
CA ALA A 150 -5.84 -21.98 -3.35
C ALA A 150 -5.49 -23.48 -3.18
N GLY A 151 -4.97 -23.90 -2.03
CA GLY A 151 -4.56 -25.28 -1.75
C GLY A 151 -3.18 -25.64 -2.30
N HIS A 152 -2.32 -24.64 -2.56
CA HIS A 152 -0.99 -24.81 -3.10
C HIS A 152 0.06 -24.22 -2.16
N ALA A 153 0.75 -25.06 -1.38
CA ALA A 153 1.96 -24.65 -0.66
C ALA A 153 3.18 -25.01 -1.52
N GLY A 154 3.82 -23.99 -2.12
CA GLY A 154 4.97 -24.13 -3.01
C GLY A 154 6.28 -23.62 -2.41
N ALA A 155 7.35 -23.62 -3.20
CA ALA A 155 8.70 -23.20 -2.80
C ALA A 155 8.78 -21.75 -2.24
N GLU A 156 7.82 -20.89 -2.58
CA GLU A 156 7.70 -19.54 -2.05
C GLU A 156 7.39 -19.53 -0.54
N ALA A 157 6.69 -20.54 -0.03
CA ALA A 157 6.43 -20.66 1.41
C ALA A 157 7.73 -20.94 2.19
N ASP A 158 8.60 -21.79 1.64
CA ASP A 158 9.93 -22.05 2.21
C ASP A 158 10.82 -20.80 2.16
N GLU A 159 10.70 -19.99 1.11
CA GLU A 159 11.41 -18.72 0.99
C GLU A 159 10.99 -17.71 2.07
N VAL A 160 9.68 -17.58 2.33
CA VAL A 160 9.18 -16.75 3.43
C VAL A 160 9.66 -17.28 4.79
N ALA A 161 9.60 -18.59 5.01
CA ALA A 161 10.05 -19.21 6.26
C ALA A 161 11.53 -18.94 6.55
N ARG A 162 12.41 -19.07 5.54
CA ARG A 162 13.83 -18.68 5.67
C ARG A 162 13.99 -17.20 5.98
N THR A 163 13.24 -16.35 5.30
CA THR A 163 13.31 -14.89 5.48
C THR A 163 12.85 -14.45 6.88
N LEU A 164 11.93 -15.17 7.51
CA LEU A 164 11.49 -14.93 8.88
C LEU A 164 12.48 -15.43 9.94
N ALA A 165 13.29 -16.44 9.59
CA ALA A 165 14.33 -16.97 10.48
C ALA A 165 15.56 -16.05 10.60
N ASP A 166 15.73 -15.10 9.68
CA ASP A 166 16.78 -14.08 9.76
C ASP A 166 16.38 -12.95 10.73
N ASP A 167 17.20 -12.72 11.77
CA ASP A 167 17.00 -11.80 12.92
C ASP A 167 16.92 -10.28 12.56
N GLY A 168 16.73 -9.93 11.29
CA GLY A 168 16.58 -8.57 10.78
C GLY A 168 15.50 -8.43 9.71
N SER A 169 14.56 -9.38 9.66
CA SER A 169 13.58 -9.48 8.58
C SER A 169 12.63 -8.28 8.52
N ALA A 170 12.51 -7.66 7.34
CA ALA A 170 11.55 -6.61 7.10
C ALA A 170 10.09 -7.13 7.05
N LEU A 171 9.91 -8.45 7.16
CA LEU A 171 8.61 -9.12 7.28
C LEU A 171 8.04 -9.10 8.72
N CYS A 172 8.80 -8.68 9.73
CA CYS A 172 8.33 -8.61 11.12
C CYS A 172 7.35 -7.45 11.40
N GLY A 173 6.90 -6.72 10.37
CA GLY A 173 5.88 -5.68 10.48
C GLY A 173 4.47 -6.27 10.59
N TRP A 174 3.63 -5.69 11.46
CA TRP A 174 2.24 -6.12 11.70
C TRP A 174 1.39 -6.20 10.41
N ASP A 175 1.64 -5.32 9.45
CA ASP A 175 0.95 -5.24 8.16
C ASP A 175 1.38 -6.33 7.17
N THR A 176 2.42 -7.08 7.50
CA THR A 176 2.91 -8.21 6.70
C THR A 176 2.22 -9.51 7.10
N SER A 177 1.77 -9.62 8.36
CA SER A 177 1.01 -10.79 8.86
C SER A 177 -0.43 -10.88 8.32
N ARG A 178 -0.91 -9.82 7.67
CA ARG A 178 -2.24 -9.72 7.04
C ARG A 178 -2.15 -9.47 5.53
N ALA A 179 -0.94 -9.54 4.95
CA ALA A 179 -0.65 -9.29 3.55
C ALA A 179 -0.89 -10.53 2.70
#